data_AF-A0A6J6BX73-F1
#
_entry.id   AF-A0A6J6BX73-F1
#
_cell.length_a   1.000
_cell.length_b   1.000
_cell.length_c   1.000
_cell.angle_alpha   90.00
_cell.angle_beta   90.00
_cell.angle_gamma   90.00
#
_symmetry.space_group_name_H-M   'P 1'
#
loop_
_entity.id
_entity.type
_entity.pdbx_description
1 polymer ?
#
loop_
_entity_poly.entity_id
_entity_poly.type
_entity_poly.pdbx_seq_one_letter_code
_entity_poly.pdbx_strand_id
1 'polypeptide(L)'
;MANDYPNSFMNFHNALFDNQPLEETPGWTDEELIGFATQSGAGPKVEACINDLQFKDWVKASTERAISGDIAINNLDKKFEGVTGTPTIVINGTQFNPSYDPTATTQFSIEEFLRAVVTAAGVQ
;
A
#
# COMPACT_ATOMS: atom_id res chain seq x y z
N MET A 1 4.77 -8.78 -10.00
CA MET A 1 3.71 -9.42 -9.18
C MET A 1 2.32 -9.10 -9.70
N ALA A 2 1.75 -7.91 -9.46
CA ALA A 2 0.36 -7.61 -9.87
C ALA A 2 0.10 -7.73 -11.40
N ASN A 3 1.09 -7.41 -12.23
CA ASN A 3 0.97 -7.48 -13.70
C ASN A 3 0.94 -8.93 -14.23
N ASP A 4 1.96 -9.73 -13.90
CA ASP A 4 2.14 -11.07 -14.49
C ASP A 4 1.65 -12.23 -13.60
N TYR A 5 1.56 -12.01 -12.30
CA TYR A 5 1.19 -13.01 -11.28
C TYR A 5 0.19 -12.44 -10.26
N PRO A 6 -0.98 -11.92 -10.70
CA PRO A 6 -1.93 -11.22 -9.82
C PRO A 6 -2.40 -12.08 -8.64
N ASN A 7 -2.58 -13.39 -8.83
CA ASN A 7 -2.99 -14.32 -7.78
C ASN A 7 -1.92 -14.50 -6.68
N SER A 8 -0.66 -14.19 -6.97
CA SER A 8 0.46 -14.25 -6.02
C SER A 8 0.71 -12.94 -5.28
N PHE A 9 0.05 -11.85 -5.70
CA PHE A 9 0.33 -10.52 -5.18
C PHE A 9 0.07 -10.39 -3.68
N MET A 10 -1.11 -10.83 -3.20
CA MET A 10 -1.45 -10.70 -1.77
C MET A 10 -0.56 -11.54 -0.87
N ASN A 11 -0.15 -12.73 -1.32
CA ASN A 11 0.80 -13.55 -0.57
C ASN A 11 2.16 -12.86 -0.43
N PHE A 12 2.65 -12.26 -1.52
CA PHE A 12 3.91 -11.51 -1.51
C PHE A 12 3.83 -10.24 -0.66
N HIS A 13 2.74 -9.50 -0.79
CA HIS A 13 2.47 -8.31 0.02
C HIS A 13 2.51 -8.63 1.51
N ASN A 14 1.79 -9.67 1.94
CA ASN A 14 1.76 -10.08 3.34
C ASN A 14 3.15 -10.58 3.79
N ALA A 15 3.84 -11.38 2.98
CA ALA A 15 5.16 -11.90 3.32
C ALA A 15 6.18 -10.76 3.57
N LEU A 16 6.12 -9.67 2.81
CA LEU A 16 7.00 -8.51 3.02
C LEU A 16 6.67 -7.76 4.32
N PHE A 17 5.39 -7.65 4.70
CA PHE A 17 5.00 -7.02 5.97
C PHE A 17 5.34 -7.89 7.18
N ASP A 18 5.10 -9.20 7.09
CA ASP A 18 5.44 -10.16 8.15
C ASP A 18 6.96 -10.20 8.41
N ASN A 19 7.75 -9.91 7.37
CA ASN A 19 9.21 -9.86 7.42
C ASN A 19 9.70 -8.44 7.10
N GLN A 20 9.12 -7.40 7.69
CA GLN A 20 9.61 -6.04 7.45
C GLN A 20 10.96 -5.85 8.15
N PRO A 21 12.03 -5.40 7.44
CA PRO A 21 13.26 -4.97 8.09
C PRO A 21 12.97 -3.81 9.04
N LEU A 22 13.86 -3.58 10.01
CA LEU A 22 13.72 -2.44 10.91
C LEU A 22 13.62 -1.14 10.09
N GLU A 23 12.70 -0.26 10.47
CA GLU A 23 12.59 1.04 9.82
C GLU A 23 13.91 1.82 9.92
N GLU A 24 14.17 2.68 8.95
CA GLU A 24 15.42 3.44 8.82
C GLU A 24 16.68 2.58 8.61
N THR A 25 16.53 1.30 8.24
CA THR A 25 17.63 0.43 7.80
C THR A 25 17.48 0.08 6.31
N PRO A 26 18.53 -0.46 5.65
CA PRO A 26 18.40 -0.96 4.29
C PRO A 26 17.24 -1.96 4.17
N GLY A 27 16.51 -1.87 3.06
CA GLY A 27 15.51 -2.88 2.71
C GLY A 27 16.14 -4.20 2.28
N TRP A 28 15.29 -5.13 1.89
CA TRP A 28 15.69 -6.42 1.33
C TRP A 28 16.52 -6.27 0.03
N THR A 29 17.44 -7.20 -0.21
CA THR A 29 18.16 -7.29 -1.49
C THR A 29 17.26 -7.82 -2.60
N ASP A 30 17.69 -7.65 -3.86
CA ASP A 30 16.96 -8.19 -5.01
C ASP A 30 16.81 -9.71 -4.91
N GLU A 31 17.84 -10.44 -4.49
CA GLU A 31 17.78 -11.89 -4.30
C GLU A 31 16.74 -12.30 -3.25
N GLU A 32 16.65 -11.57 -2.15
CA GLU A 32 15.67 -11.81 -1.08
C GLU A 32 14.25 -11.52 -1.57
N LEU A 33 14.05 -10.42 -2.30
CA LEU A 33 12.76 -10.06 -2.91
C LEU A 33 12.30 -11.11 -3.94
N ILE A 34 13.22 -11.61 -4.77
CA ILE A 34 12.95 -12.73 -5.70
C ILE A 34 12.55 -13.99 -4.93
N GLY A 35 13.24 -14.28 -3.82
CA GLY A 35 12.93 -15.37 -2.91
C GLY A 35 11.50 -15.28 -2.37
N PHE A 36 11.10 -14.14 -1.81
CA PHE A 36 9.74 -13.91 -1.33
C PHE A 36 8.70 -14.05 -2.45
N ALA A 37 8.99 -13.52 -3.64
CA ALA A 37 8.07 -13.58 -4.77
C ALA A 37 7.84 -15.03 -5.25
N THR A 38 8.92 -15.82 -5.33
CA THR A 38 8.87 -17.23 -5.72
C THR A 38 8.09 -18.07 -4.70
N GLN A 39 8.37 -17.87 -3.40
CA GLN A 39 7.61 -18.52 -2.32
C GLN A 39 6.12 -18.17 -2.35
N SER A 40 5.79 -16.97 -2.83
CA SER A 40 4.42 -16.49 -3.00
C SER A 40 3.73 -17.02 -4.26
N GLY A 41 4.43 -17.83 -5.07
CA GLY A 41 3.90 -18.49 -6.27
C GLY A 41 4.19 -17.78 -7.59
N ALA A 42 5.08 -16.78 -7.62
CA ALA A 42 5.50 -16.15 -8.86
C ALA A 42 6.33 -17.10 -9.73
N GLY A 43 6.14 -17.03 -11.04
CA GLY A 43 6.95 -17.74 -12.01
C GLY A 43 8.28 -17.05 -12.34
N PRO A 44 9.13 -17.66 -13.18
CA PRO A 44 10.52 -17.24 -13.41
C PRO A 44 10.69 -15.82 -13.98
N LYS A 45 9.67 -15.26 -14.64
CA LYS A 45 9.75 -13.86 -15.13
C LYS A 45 9.96 -12.83 -14.03
N VAL A 46 9.67 -13.16 -12.76
CA VAL A 46 9.79 -12.20 -11.65
C VAL A 46 11.24 -11.80 -11.39
N GLU A 47 12.19 -12.69 -11.63
CA GLU A 47 13.63 -12.43 -11.44
C GLU A 47 14.12 -11.33 -12.38
N ALA A 48 13.92 -11.50 -13.69
CA ALA A 48 14.28 -10.46 -14.66
C ALA A 48 13.51 -9.15 -14.41
N CYS A 49 12.24 -9.24 -14.00
CA CYS A 49 11.44 -8.06 -13.65
C CYS A 49 12.08 -7.22 -12.53
N ILE A 50 12.60 -7.87 -11.48
CA ILE A 50 13.22 -7.22 -10.33
C ILE A 50 14.60 -6.67 -10.74
N ASN A 51 15.46 -7.53 -11.29
CA ASN A 51 16.84 -7.17 -11.65
C ASN A 51 16.91 -6.04 -12.70
N ASP A 52 15.99 -6.00 -13.66
CA ASP A 52 15.97 -4.98 -14.70
C ASP A 52 15.23 -3.70 -14.27
N LEU A 53 14.70 -3.65 -13.04
CA LEU A 53 13.89 -2.53 -12.53
C LEU A 53 12.75 -2.13 -13.48
N GLN A 54 12.06 -3.12 -14.07
CA GLN A 54 11.10 -2.90 -15.17
C GLN A 54 9.98 -1.92 -14.81
N PHE A 55 9.64 -1.79 -13.53
CA PHE A 55 8.58 -0.90 -13.03
C PHE A 55 9.09 0.40 -12.38
N LYS A 56 10.38 0.75 -12.49
CA LYS A 56 10.94 1.96 -11.86
C LYS A 56 10.17 3.24 -12.22
N ASP A 57 9.77 3.40 -13.48
CA ASP A 57 9.08 4.59 -13.95
C ASP A 57 7.65 4.64 -13.43
N TRP A 58 7.01 3.46 -13.31
CA TRP A 58 5.70 3.35 -12.67
C TRP A 58 5.79 3.68 -11.18
N VAL A 59 6.83 3.21 -10.46
CA VAL A 59 7.06 3.54 -9.05
C VAL A 59 7.24 5.05 -8.88
N LYS A 60 8.08 5.68 -9.70
CA LYS A 60 8.28 7.15 -9.70
C LYS A 60 6.95 7.89 -9.92
N ALA A 61 6.20 7.53 -10.96
CA ALA A 61 4.92 8.17 -11.26
C ALA A 61 3.88 7.94 -10.15
N SER A 62 3.87 6.77 -9.50
CA SER A 62 2.99 6.49 -8.36
C SER A 62 3.33 7.33 -7.15
N THR A 63 4.63 7.51 -6.84
CA THR A 63 5.09 8.41 -5.78
C THR A 63 4.69 9.85 -6.05
N GLU A 64 4.85 10.33 -7.28
CA GLU A 64 4.43 11.68 -7.68
C GLU A 64 2.93 11.90 -7.51
N ARG A 65 2.08 10.94 -7.92
CA ARG A 65 0.63 11.01 -7.69
C ARG A 65 0.29 11.03 -6.19
N ALA A 66 0.94 10.18 -5.39
CA ALA A 66 0.68 10.11 -3.95
C ALA A 66 0.99 11.44 -3.25
N ILE A 67 2.15 12.04 -3.53
CA ILE A 67 2.60 13.28 -2.90
C ILE A 67 1.79 14.49 -3.38
N SER A 68 1.31 14.50 -4.62
CA SER A 68 0.52 15.61 -5.18
C SER A 68 -0.95 15.60 -4.78
N GLY A 69 -1.46 14.50 -4.22
CA GLY A 69 -2.89 14.35 -3.91
C GLY A 69 -3.73 13.74 -5.04
N ASP A 70 -3.12 13.45 -6.19
CA ASP A 70 -3.78 12.91 -7.39
C ASP A 70 -4.16 11.42 -7.29
N ILE A 71 -4.26 10.88 -6.07
CA ILE A 71 -4.64 9.48 -5.79
C ILE A 71 -6.12 9.30 -5.41
N ALA A 72 -6.85 10.38 -5.14
CA ALA A 72 -8.25 10.30 -4.73
C ALA A 72 -9.14 9.86 -5.91
N ILE A 73 -9.47 8.56 -5.92
CA ILE A 73 -10.34 7.90 -6.89
C ILE A 73 -11.71 8.59 -6.87
N ASN A 74 -12.12 9.20 -7.99
CA ASN A 74 -13.43 9.82 -8.24
C ASN A 74 -13.96 10.73 -7.11
N ASN A 75 -13.98 12.05 -7.36
CA ASN A 75 -14.28 13.12 -6.39
C ASN A 75 -13.08 13.43 -5.49
N LEU A 76 -12.11 14.15 -6.05
CA LEU A 76 -11.00 14.76 -5.32
C LEU A 76 -11.58 15.59 -4.17
N ASP A 77 -11.48 15.10 -2.93
CA ASP A 77 -11.65 15.97 -1.78
C ASP A 77 -10.56 17.02 -1.87
N LYS A 78 -10.95 18.28 -2.09
CA LYS A 78 -10.02 19.40 -2.26
C LYS A 78 -9.14 19.64 -1.03
N LYS A 79 -9.47 19.00 0.10
CA LYS A 79 -8.68 19.03 1.33
C LYS A 79 -7.56 17.99 1.36
N PHE A 80 -7.57 17.00 0.47
CA PHE A 80 -6.50 16.02 0.41
C PHE A 80 -5.31 16.61 -0.34
N GLU A 81 -4.30 17.03 0.41
CA GLU A 81 -3.10 17.71 -0.12
C GLU A 81 -1.98 16.74 -0.53
N GLY A 82 -2.24 15.43 -0.44
CA GLY A 82 -1.26 14.37 -0.71
C GLY A 82 -0.88 13.56 0.53
N VAL A 83 -0.17 12.47 0.28
CA VAL A 83 0.35 11.57 1.33
C VAL A 83 1.55 12.23 2.00
N THR A 84 1.43 12.51 3.30
CA THR A 84 2.51 13.06 4.13
C THR A 84 3.09 12.04 5.12
N GLY A 85 2.48 10.87 5.24
CA GLY A 85 2.92 9.79 6.13
C GLY A 85 2.24 8.47 5.79
N THR A 86 2.78 7.38 6.33
CA THR A 86 2.26 6.03 6.13
C THR A 86 1.81 5.42 7.45
N PRO A 87 0.70 4.66 7.49
CA PRO A 87 -0.29 4.52 6.41
C PRO A 87 -1.17 5.76 6.25
N THR A 88 -1.61 6.05 5.02
CA THR A 88 -2.70 7.00 4.71
C THR A 88 -3.86 6.23 4.10
N ILE A 89 -5.07 6.41 4.66
CA ILE A 89 -6.28 5.70 4.22
C ILE A 89 -7.22 6.71 3.54
N VAL A 90 -7.67 6.39 2.32
CA VAL A 90 -8.60 7.23 1.56
C VAL A 90 -9.84 6.40 1.21
N ILE A 91 -11.03 6.92 1.52
CA ILE A 91 -12.32 6.27 1.31
C ILE A 91 -13.17 7.18 0.42
N ASN A 92 -13.47 6.75 -0.81
CA ASN A 92 -14.16 7.55 -1.84
C ASN A 92 -13.64 8.99 -1.94
N GLY A 93 -12.31 9.14 -2.03
CA GLY A 93 -11.65 10.44 -2.18
C GLY A 93 -11.49 11.25 -0.89
N THR A 94 -12.09 10.85 0.23
CA THR A 94 -11.92 11.51 1.54
C THR A 94 -10.87 10.79 2.37
N GLN A 95 -9.92 11.52 2.96
CA GLN A 95 -8.95 10.93 3.88
C GLN A 95 -9.63 10.51 5.19
N PHE A 96 -9.41 9.26 5.59
CA PHE A 96 -9.81 8.72 6.88
C PHE A 96 -8.61 8.74 7.84
N ASN A 97 -8.76 9.48 8.94
CA ASN A 97 -7.78 9.53 10.01
C ASN A 97 -8.31 8.65 11.17
N PRO A 98 -7.79 7.42 11.35
CA PRO A 98 -8.22 6.57 12.46
C PRO A 98 -7.88 7.22 13.80
N SER A 99 -8.71 6.97 14.81
CA SER A 99 -8.33 7.32 16.17
C SER A 99 -7.09 6.54 16.60
N TYR A 100 -6.22 7.18 17.38
CA TYR A 100 -5.00 6.56 17.91
C TYR A 100 -5.00 6.68 19.42
N ASP A 101 -4.96 5.53 20.10
CA ASP A 101 -4.74 5.42 21.55
C ASP A 101 -3.50 4.53 21.77
N PRO A 102 -2.38 5.09 22.27
CA PRO A 102 -1.15 4.32 22.49
C PRO A 102 -1.29 3.27 23.60
N THR A 103 -2.39 3.28 24.37
CA THR A 103 -2.66 2.34 25.46
C THR A 103 -3.65 1.24 25.08
N ALA A 104 -4.29 1.35 23.91
CA ALA A 104 -5.27 0.38 23.46
C ALA A 104 -4.61 -0.92 22.99
N THR A 105 -5.24 -2.05 23.30
CA THR A 105 -4.82 -3.38 22.80
C THR A 105 -5.12 -3.58 21.31
N THR A 106 -6.01 -2.74 20.75
CA THR A 106 -6.32 -2.69 19.32
C THR A 106 -6.13 -1.27 18.84
N GLN A 107 -5.13 -1.05 17.99
CA GLN A 107 -4.75 0.28 17.51
C GLN A 107 -5.65 0.79 16.36
N PHE A 108 -6.52 -0.06 15.81
CA PHE A 108 -7.42 0.28 14.71
C PHE A 108 -8.86 -0.14 15.00
N SER A 109 -9.79 0.82 15.03
CA SER A 109 -11.21 0.54 15.24
C SER A 109 -11.90 0.18 13.92
N ILE A 110 -12.30 -1.08 13.78
CA ILE A 110 -13.13 -1.55 12.66
C ILE A 110 -14.45 -0.77 12.62
N GLU A 111 -15.03 -0.44 13.77
CA GLU A 111 -16.29 0.27 13.84
C GLU A 111 -16.17 1.70 13.28
N GLU A 112 -15.11 2.43 13.65
CA GLU A 112 -14.85 3.77 13.10
C GLU A 112 -14.62 3.72 11.60
N PHE A 113 -13.86 2.73 11.13
CA PHE A 113 -13.62 2.53 9.71
C PHE A 113 -14.91 2.25 8.94
N LEU A 114 -15.77 1.35 9.43
CA LEU A 114 -17.06 1.04 8.81
C LEU A 114 -17.98 2.28 8.76
N ARG A 115 -18.02 3.08 9.82
CA ARG A 115 -18.76 4.35 9.81
C ARG A 115 -18.21 5.32 8.75
N ALA A 116 -16.89 5.40 8.60
CA ALA A 116 -16.26 6.23 7.57
C ALA A 116 -16.59 5.74 6.16
N VAL A 117 -16.60 4.42 5.92
CA VAL A 117 -17.04 3.80 4.66
C VAL A 117 -18.48 4.16 4.32
N VAL A 118 -19.41 3.99 5.26
CA VAL A 118 -20.84 4.32 5.06
C VAL A 118 -21.03 5.81 4.78
N THR A 119 -20.36 6.67 5.56
CA THR A 119 -20.40 8.13 5.38
C THR A 119 -19.90 8.53 3.99
N ALA A 120 -18.75 7.99 3.57
CA ALA A 120 -18.14 8.30 2.28
C ALA A 120 -18.92 7.71 1.09
N ALA A 121 -19.77 6.70 1.30
CA ALA A 121 -20.67 6.16 0.28
C ALA A 121 -21.95 7.01 0.09
N GLY A 122 -22.20 8.01 0.94
CA GLY A 122 -23.41 8.85 0.88
C GLY A 122 -24.69 8.13 1.33
N VAL A 123 -24.56 7.01 2.06
CA VAL A 123 -25.69 6.26 2.61
C VAL A 123 -25.88 6.71 4.05
N GLN A 124 -26.83 7.62 4.29
CA GLN A 124 -27.32 7.96 5.64
C GLN A 124 -28.63 7.24 5.93
#